data_AF-A0A7G6E1B7-F1
#
_entry.id   AF-A0A7G6E1B7-F1
#
_cell.length_a   1.000
_cell.length_b   1.000
_cell.length_c   1.000
_cell.angle_alpha   90.00
_cell.angle_beta   90.00
_cell.angle_gamma   90.00
#
_symmetry.space_group_name_H-M   'P 1'
#
loop_
_entity.id
_entity.type
_entity.pdbx_description
1 polymer ?
#
loop_
_entity_poly.entity_id
_entity_poly.type
_entity_poly.pdbx_seq_one_letter_code
_entity_poly.pdbx_strand_id
1 'polypeptide(L)' 'MRISYYRERPEQEPEVVTVSEAKRLLKTKGGEAWTEHYERDGGLFDVTPILLTGNNSKFKYNRHL' A
#
# COMPACT_ATOMS: atom_id res chain seq x y z
N MET A 1 7.43 0.33 10.44
CA MET A 1 6.20 1.12 10.21
C MET A 1 5.71 0.89 8.78
N ARG A 2 4.42 1.07 8.46
CA ARG A 2 3.94 1.01 7.07
C ARG A 2 3.10 2.23 6.74
N ILE A 3 3.26 2.75 5.52
CA ILE A 3 2.42 3.82 4.97
C ILE A 3 1.95 3.39 3.59
N SER A 4 0.66 3.54 3.32
CA SER A 4 0.09 3.18 2.02
C SER A 4 -0.29 4.43 1.25
N TYR A 5 -0.06 4.39 -0.05
CA TYR A 5 -0.21 5.52 -0.95
C TYR A 5 -1.07 5.15 -2.15
N TYR A 6 -1.73 6.16 -2.72
CA TYR A 6 -2.49 6.06 -3.96
C TYR A 6 -2.24 7.30 -4.82
N ARG A 7 -2.13 7.11 -6.14
CA ARG A 7 -2.23 8.19 -7.12
C ARG A 7 -3.03 7.74 -8.32
N GLU A 8 -3.86 8.63 -8.85
CA GLU A 8 -4.64 8.35 -10.05
C GLU A 8 -3.77 8.46 -11.32
N ARG A 9 -2.84 9.42 -11.33
CA ARG A 9 -1.90 9.66 -12.44
C ARG A 9 -0.46 9.76 -11.94
N PRO A 10 0.55 9.41 -12.75
CA PRO A 10 1.96 9.47 -12.34
C PRO A 10 2.44 10.87 -11.97
N GLU A 11 1.89 11.90 -12.62
CA GLU A 11 2.21 13.32 -12.42
C GLU A 11 1.66 13.88 -11.09
N GLN A 12 0.75 13.15 -10.44
CA GLN A 12 0.08 13.59 -9.22
C GLN A 12 0.88 13.17 -7.98
N GLU A 13 0.98 14.08 -7.01
CA GLU A 13 1.48 13.75 -5.67
C GLU A 13 0.62 12.64 -5.04
N PRO A 14 1.24 11.57 -4.52
CA PRO A 14 0.51 10.47 -3.95
C PRO A 14 -0.17 10.85 -2.64
N GLU A 15 -1.42 10.42 -2.48
CA GLU A 15 -2.20 10.60 -1.27
C GLU A 15 -1.95 9.45 -0.30
N VAL A 16 -1.75 9.77 0.99
CA VAL A 16 -1.68 8.77 2.06
C VAL A 16 -3.08 8.23 2.33
N VAL A 17 -3.25 6.92 2.17
CA VAL A 17 -4.54 6.24 2.31
C VAL A 17 -4.40 4.94 3.08
N THR A 18 -5.53 4.34 3.48
CA THR A 18 -5.51 2.96 3.99
C THR A 18 -5.45 1.98 2.83
N VAL A 19 -5.00 0.74 3.07
CA VAL A 19 -5.01 -0.33 2.05
C VAL A 19 -6.42 -0.59 1.50
N SER A 20 -7.45 -0.52 2.35
CA SER A 20 -8.84 -0.70 1.94
C SER A 20 -9.29 0.41 1.00
N GLU A 21 -8.92 1.65 1.31
CA GLU A 21 -9.26 2.81 0.50
C GLU A 21 -8.50 2.81 -0.83
N ALA A 22 -7.21 2.48 -0.81
CA ALA A 22 -6.42 2.27 -2.03
C ALA A 22 -7.08 1.24 -2.96
N LYS A 23 -7.55 0.10 -2.43
CA LYS A 23 -8.28 -0.91 -3.21
C LYS A 23 -9.59 -0.39 -3.78
N ARG A 24 -10.35 0.40 -3.01
CA ARG A 24 -11.58 1.04 -3.47
C ARG A 24 -11.29 2.00 -4.64
N LEU A 25 -10.26 2.83 -4.51
CA LEU A 25 -9.85 3.80 -5.52
C LEU A 25 -9.31 3.11 -6.79
N LEU A 26 -8.43 2.13 -6.65
CA LEU A 26 -7.97 1.30 -7.78
C LEU A 26 -9.14 0.67 -8.55
N LYS A 27 -10.16 0.15 -7.85
CA LYS A 27 -11.32 -0.49 -8.48
C LYS A 27 -12.21 0.51 -9.22
N THR A 28 -12.34 1.72 -8.71
CA THR A 28 -13.28 2.74 -9.22
C THR A 28 -12.66 3.67 -10.26
N LYS A 29 -11.36 3.96 -10.11
CA LYS A 29 -10.65 4.96 -10.91
C LYS A 29 -9.42 4.42 -11.64
N GLY A 30 -8.94 3.23 -11.29
CA GLY A 30 -7.62 2.76 -11.73
C GLY A 30 -6.49 3.52 -11.02
N GLY A 31 -5.36 3.68 -11.69
CA GLY A 31 -4.15 4.30 -11.15
C GLY A 31 -3.22 3.32 -10.46
N GLU A 32 -2.42 3.82 -9.53
CA GLU A 32 -1.36 3.07 -8.85
C GLU A 32 -1.50 3.20 -7.33
N ALA A 33 -1.20 2.11 -6.62
CA ALA A 33 -1.11 2.14 -5.17
C ALA A 33 -0.01 1.18 -4.69
N TRP A 34 0.65 1.58 -3.60
CA TRP A 34 1.72 0.80 -2.99
C TRP A 34 1.76 1.02 -1.48
N THR A 35 2.50 0.16 -0.79
CA THR A 35 2.80 0.30 0.63
C THR A 35 4.31 0.36 0.79
N GLU A 36 4.76 1.40 1.47
CA GLU A 36 6.14 1.56 1.90
C GLU A 36 6.29 0.97 3.30
N HIS A 37 7.34 0.18 3.47
CA HIS A 37 7.72 -0.44 4.72
C HIS A 37 8.96 0.28 5.23
N TYR A 38 8.87 0.80 6.43
CA TYR A 38 9.95 1.52 7.09
C TYR A 38 10.50 0.72 8.26
N GLU A 39 11.82 0.70 8.40
CA GLU A 39 12.49 0.21 9.60
C GLU A 39 12.26 1.14 10.80
N ARG A 40 12.67 0.70 12.00
CA ARG A 40 12.52 1.50 13.23
C ARG A 40 13.39 2.76 13.25
N ASP A 41 14.47 2.77 12.48
CA ASP A 41 15.37 3.91 12.30
C ASP A 41 14.84 4.93 11.27
N GLY A 42 13.69 4.65 10.63
CA GLY A 42 13.10 5.51 9.61
C GLY A 42 13.58 5.23 8.18
N GLY A 43 14.47 4.25 7.97
CA GLY A 43 14.90 3.83 6.64
C GLY A 43 13.80 3.11 5.87
N LEU A 44 13.68 3.39 4.57
CA LEU A 44 12.77 2.65 3.69
C LEU A 44 13.33 1.24 3.43
N PHE A 45 12.63 0.23 3.93
CA PHE A 45 12.99 -1.19 3.84
C PHE A 45 12.52 -1.83 2.55
N ASP A 46 11.25 -1.64 2.19
CA ASP A 46 10.61 -2.32 1.07
C ASP A 46 9.41 -1.51 0.53
N VAL A 47 9.07 -1.74 -0.73
CA VAL A 47 7.91 -1.15 -1.38
C VAL A 47 7.12 -2.26 -2.08
N THR A 48 5.89 -2.50 -1.61
CA THR A 48 5.02 -3.54 -2.15
C THR A 48 3.81 -2.93 -2.88
N PRO A 49 3.53 -3.30 -4.14
CA PRO A 49 2.35 -2.82 -4.85
C PRO A 49 1.06 -3.36 -4.22
N ILE A 50 0.01 -2.54 -4.20
CA ILE A 50 -1.34 -2.93 -3.80
C ILE A 50 -2.07 -3.36 -5.06
N LEU A 51 -2.39 -4.66 -5.16
CA LEU A 51 -3.16 -5.20 -6.28
C LEU A 51 -4.62 -5.45 -5.87
N LEU A 52 -5.53 -5.40 -6.85
CA LEU A 52 -6.95 -5.76 -6.66
C LEU A 52 -7.14 -7.27 -6.50
N THR A 53 -6.21 -8.06 -7.03
CA THR A 53 -6.23 -9.52 -6.98
C THR A 53 -5.27 -10.03 -5.89
N GLY A 54 -5.67 -11.09 -5.19
CA GLY A 54 -4.85 -11.75 -4.19
C GLY A 54 -4.83 -11.08 -2.80
N ASN A 55 -4.07 -11.69 -1.90
CA ASN A 55 -3.80 -11.15 -0.58
C ASN A 55 -2.51 -10.33 -0.63
N ASN A 56 -2.59 -9.00 -0.47
CA ASN A 56 -1.42 -8.11 -0.50
C ASN A 56 -0.52 -8.26 0.75
N SER A 57 -0.89 -9.13 1.70
CA SER A 57 -0.03 -9.51 2.81
C SER A 57 0.89 -10.65 2.38
N LYS A 58 2.15 -10.35 2.02
CA LYS A 58 3.21 -11.37 1.89
C LYS A 58 3.57 -12.00 3.25
N PHE A 59 3.29 -11.29 4.34
CA PHE A 59 3.54 -11.76 5.70
C PHE A 59 2.30 -12.42 6.27
N LYS A 60 2.42 -13.70 6.66
CA LYS A 60 1.47 -14.32 7.59
C LYS A 60 1.79 -13.74 8.96
N TYR A 61 1.01 -12.78 9.43
CA TYR A 61 1.02 -12.47 10.86
C TYR A 61 0.46 -13.70 11.56
N ASN A 62 1.33 -14.48 12.21
CA ASN A 62 0.89 -15.55 13.09
C ASN A 62 -0.02 -14.91 14.13
N ARG A 63 -1.32 -15.18 14.01
CA ARG A 63 -2.34 -14.78 14.98
C ARG A 63 -2.13 -15.62 16.23
N HIS A 64 -1.12 -15.26 17.04
CA HIS A 64 -1.02 -15.76 18.41
C HIS A 64 -2.05 -14.95 19.20
N LEU A 65 -3.21 -15.57 19.42
CA LEU A 65 -4.14 -15.22 20.49
C LEU A 65 -3.72 -15.98 21.75
#